data_AF-A0A2A5M8N7-F1
#
_entry.id   AF-A0A2A5M8N7-F1
#
_cell.length_a   1.000
_cell.length_b   1.000
_cell.length_c   1.000
_cell.angle_alpha   90.00
_cell.angle_beta   90.00
_cell.angle_gamma   90.00
#
_symmetry.space_group_name_H-M   'P 1'
#
loop_
_entity.id
_entity.type
_entity.pdbx_description
1 polymer ?
#
loop_
_entity_poly.entity_id
_entity_poly.type
_entity_poly.pdbx_seq_one_letter_code
_entity_poly.pdbx_strand_id
1 'polypeptide(L)'
;PQAANALLKTLEEPPSYVKFILATTDPLKLPATVLSRTQHFRFKQIPQSEILNHLKEILLKENVKFEEEALKFIARSGNGSLR
;
A
#
# COMPACT_ATOMS: atom_id res chain seq x y z
N PRO A 1 6.06 17.68 20.20
CA PRO A 1 5.40 18.96 19.84
C PRO A 1 6.11 19.73 18.71
N GLN A 2 7.41 20.04 18.83
CA GLN A 2 8.14 20.83 17.81
C GLN A 2 8.26 20.13 16.44
N ALA A 3 8.51 18.82 16.40
CA ALA A 3 8.61 18.07 15.13
C ALA A 3 7.29 18.03 14.35
N ALA A 4 6.15 17.89 15.05
CA ALA A 4 4.83 17.88 14.41
C ALA A 4 4.47 19.24 13.79
N ASN A 5 4.80 20.35 14.49
CA ASN A 5 4.56 21.69 13.99
C ASN A 5 5.47 22.04 12.79
N ALA A 6 6.72 21.57 12.81
CA ALA A 6 7.63 21.71 11.68
C ALA A 6 7.08 21.00 10.43
N LEU A 7 6.60 19.76 10.58
CA LEU A 7 5.98 19.02 9.48
C LEU A 7 4.76 19.75 8.90
N LEU A 8 3.87 20.28 9.75
CA LEU A 8 2.69 21.00 9.29
C LEU A 8 3.04 22.24 8.47
N LYS A 9 4.04 23.02 8.91
CA LYS A 9 4.51 24.19 8.17
C LYS A 9 5.03 23.79 6.78
N THR A 10 5.78 22.68 6.68
CA THR A 10 6.28 22.18 5.40
C THR A 10 5.19 21.54 4.54
N LEU A 11 4.09 21.02 5.11
CA LEU A 11 2.94 20.56 4.34
C LEU A 11 2.12 21.72 3.76
N GLU A 12 2.05 22.86 4.46
CA GLU A 12 1.37 24.07 4.00
C GLU A 12 2.15 24.77 2.88
N GLU A 13 3.47 24.89 3.04
CA GLU A 13 4.36 25.54 2.07
C GLU A 13 5.51 24.59 1.71
N PRO A 14 5.24 23.51 0.96
CA PRO A 14 6.26 22.55 0.59
C PRO A 14 7.26 23.20 -0.38
N PRO A 15 8.57 23.03 -0.17
CA PRO A 15 9.54 23.37 -1.18
C PRO A 15 9.21 22.66 -2.50
N SER A 16 9.40 23.31 -3.64
CA SER A 16 8.98 22.80 -4.96
C SER A 16 9.58 21.43 -5.31
N TYR A 17 10.76 21.13 -4.76
CA TYR A 17 11.51 19.89 -4.96
C TYR A 17 11.16 18.77 -3.96
N VAL A 18 10.28 19.02 -2.98
CA VAL A 18 9.91 18.03 -1.96
C VAL A 18 8.52 17.45 -2.25
N LYS A 19 8.37 16.14 -2.06
CA LYS A 19 7.09 15.44 -2.03
C LYS A 19 7.00 14.61 -0.76
N PHE A 20 5.87 14.70 -0.07
CA PHE A 20 5.58 13.91 1.12
C PHE A 20 4.70 12.72 0.74
N ILE A 21 5.11 11.52 1.16
CA ILE A 21 4.29 10.30 1.08
C ILE A 21 4.09 9.82 2.51
N LEU A 22 2.84 9.86 2.97
CA LEU A 22 2.45 9.40 4.30
C LEU A 22 1.72 8.06 4.14
N ALA A 23 2.08 7.07 4.96
CA ALA A 23 1.45 5.76 4.97
C ALA A 23 0.86 5.48 6.37
N THR A 24 -0.43 5.14 6.42
CA THR A 24 -1.12 4.71 7.65
C THR A 24 -2.11 3.59 7.34
N THR A 25 -2.27 2.66 8.27
CA THR A 25 -3.36 1.67 8.23
C THR A 25 -4.65 2.20 8.87
N ASP A 26 -4.55 3.31 9.61
CA ASP A 26 -5.68 3.94 10.30
C ASP A 26 -5.64 5.47 10.08
N PRO A 27 -6.39 6.01 9.10
CA PRO A 27 -6.41 7.44 8.82
C PRO A 27 -7.13 8.24 9.90
N LEU A 28 -8.00 7.63 10.72
CA LEU A 28 -8.75 8.35 11.76
C LEU A 28 -7.87 8.74 12.95
N LYS A 29 -6.73 8.06 13.13
CA LYS A 29 -5.72 8.41 14.13
C LYS A 29 -4.82 9.57 13.71
N LEU A 30 -4.86 9.99 12.44
CA LEU A 30 -4.09 11.14 11.99
C LEU A 30 -4.78 12.45 12.41
N PRO A 31 -4.01 13.49 12.78
CA PRO A 31 -4.56 14.80 13.03
C PRO A 31 -5.33 15.33 11.82
N ALA A 32 -6.50 15.92 12.05
CA ALA A 32 -7.32 16.53 11.00
C ALA A 32 -6.54 17.56 10.15
N THR A 33 -5.54 18.22 10.75
CA THR A 33 -4.67 19.18 10.08
C THR A 33 -3.79 18.56 9.00
N VAL A 34 -3.36 17.31 9.15
CA VAL A 34 -2.63 16.57 8.11
C VAL A 34 -3.60 16.10 7.03
N LEU A 35 -4.75 15.56 7.44
CA LEU A 35 -5.77 15.06 6.52
C LEU A 35 -6.30 16.15 5.58
N SER A 36 -6.45 17.40 6.06
CA SER A 36 -6.94 18.50 5.23
C SER A 36 -5.92 19.07 4.23
N ARG A 37 -4.64 18.70 4.35
CA ARG A 37 -3.52 19.24 3.55
C ARG A 37 -2.87 18.19 2.65
N THR A 38 -3.40 16.97 2.62
CA THR A 38 -2.83 15.87 1.85
C THR A 38 -3.89 15.22 0.96
N GLN A 39 -3.44 14.66 -0.15
CA GLN A 39 -4.30 13.85 -1.00
C GLN A 39 -4.38 12.43 -0.45
N HIS A 40 -5.59 11.93 -0.27
CA HIS A 40 -5.81 10.60 0.28
C HIS A 40 -5.94 9.57 -0.84
N PHE A 41 -5.02 8.61 -0.84
CA PHE A 41 -5.10 7.41 -1.66
C PHE A 41 -5.38 6.21 -0.78
N ARG A 42 -6.53 5.57 -1.01
CA ARG A 42 -6.88 4.32 -0.32
C ARG A 42 -6.54 3.14 -1.23
N PHE A 43 -5.52 2.39 -0.85
CA PHE A 43 -5.23 1.10 -1.47
C PHE A 43 -6.23 0.07 -0.97
N LYS A 44 -6.92 -0.58 -1.91
CA LYS A 44 -7.80 -1.71 -1.62
C LYS A 44 -6.97 -2.99 -1.60
N GLN A 45 -7.47 -3.99 -0.88
CA GLN A 45 -6.96 -5.35 -1.00
C GLN A 45 -7.03 -5.81 -2.46
N ILE A 46 -6.00 -6.56 -2.87
CA ILE A 46 -5.92 -7.07 -4.22
C ILE A 46 -6.89 -8.25 -4.36
N PRO A 47 -7.70 -8.33 -5.43
CA PRO A 47 -8.58 -9.47 -5.65
C PRO A 47 -7.78 -10.79 -5.69
N GLN A 48 -8.35 -11.84 -5.12
CA GLN A 48 -7.67 -13.15 -5.04
C GLN A 48 -7.32 -13.71 -6.43
N SER A 49 -8.15 -13.41 -7.45
CA SER A 49 -7.88 -13.79 -8.85
C SER A 49 -6.62 -13.13 -9.41
N GLU A 50 -6.40 -11.84 -9.10
CA GLU A 50 -5.21 -11.10 -9.53
C GLU A 50 -3.96 -11.64 -8.83
N ILE A 51 -4.05 -11.97 -7.54
CA ILE A 51 -2.95 -12.60 -6.79
C ILE A 51 -2.60 -13.96 -7.40
N LEU A 52 -3.62 -14.79 -7.69
CA LEU A 52 -3.41 -16.09 -8.32
C LEU A 52 -2.73 -15.97 -9.69
N ASN A 53 -3.19 -15.04 -10.53
CA ASN A 53 -2.60 -14.81 -11.85
C ASN A 53 -1.15 -14.34 -11.72
N HIS A 54 -0.87 -13.41 -10.81
CA HIS A 54 0.48 -12.93 -10.58
C HIS A 54 1.43 -14.04 -10.11
N LEU A 55 0.98 -14.92 -9.19
CA LEU A 55 1.76 -16.08 -8.76
C LEU A 55 2.05 -17.04 -9.91
N LYS A 56 1.05 -17.33 -10.76
CA LYS A 56 1.24 -18.15 -11.97
C LYS A 56 2.28 -17.52 -12.90
N GLU A 57 2.19 -16.22 -13.17
CA GLU A 57 3.13 -15.50 -14.03
C GLU A 57 4.58 -15.58 -13.52
N ILE A 58 4.80 -15.41 -12.21
CA ILE A 58 6.13 -15.53 -11.61
C ILE A 58 6.65 -16.96 -11.80
N LEU A 59 5.88 -17.96 -11.42
CA LEU A 59 6.34 -19.36 -11.45
C LEU A 59 6.61 -19.85 -12.88
N LEU A 60 5.83 -19.38 -13.86
CA LEU A 60 6.09 -19.64 -15.27
C LEU A 60 7.41 -18.99 -15.73
N LYS A 61 7.69 -17.74 -15.34
CA LYS A 61 8.96 -17.06 -15.66
C LYS A 61 10.17 -17.75 -15.03
N GLU A 62 10.00 -18.22 -13.79
CA GLU A 62 11.04 -18.93 -13.04
C GLU A 62 11.16 -20.42 -13.43
N ASN A 63 10.33 -20.92 -14.36
CA ASN A 63 10.26 -22.33 -14.77
C ASN A 63 10.03 -23.31 -13.60
N VAL A 64 9.23 -22.89 -12.62
CA VAL A 64 8.86 -23.69 -11.45
C VAL A 64 7.52 -24.38 -11.71
N LYS A 65 7.45 -25.70 -11.51
CA LYS A 65 6.18 -26.45 -11.58
C LYS A 65 5.31 -26.11 -10.37
N PHE A 66 4.00 -26.01 -10.58
CA PHE A 66 3.04 -25.70 -9.54
C PHE A 66 1.71 -26.41 -9.76
N GLU A 67 0.94 -26.54 -8.69
CA GLU A 67 -0.45 -26.99 -8.71
C GLU A 67 -1.38 -25.81 -8.49
N GLU A 68 -2.42 -25.71 -9.31
CA GLU A 68 -3.34 -24.56 -9.25
C GLU A 68 -4.08 -24.46 -7.91
N GLU A 69 -4.47 -25.59 -7.32
CA GLU A 69 -5.13 -25.62 -6.00
C GLU A 69 -4.20 -25.14 -4.87
N ALA A 70 -2.91 -25.46 -4.95
CA ALA A 70 -1.92 -24.95 -4.01
C ALA A 70 -1.79 -23.42 -4.11
N LEU A 71 -1.77 -22.87 -5.33
CA LEU A 71 -1.73 -21.42 -5.52
C LEU A 71 -3.00 -20.72 -5.04
N LYS A 72 -4.18 -21.32 -5.25
CA LYS A 72 -5.45 -20.80 -4.72
C LYS A 72 -5.43 -20.73 -3.19
N PHE A 73 -4.87 -21.74 -2.54
CA PHE A 73 -4.71 -21.78 -1.08
C PHE A 73 -3.76 -20.69 -0.57
N ILE A 74 -2.61 -20.50 -1.24
CA ILE A 74 -1.67 -19.42 -0.91
C ILE A 74 -2.31 -18.05 -1.11
N ALA A 75 -2.96 -17.82 -2.25
CA ALA A 75 -3.63 -16.55 -2.56
C ALA A 75 -4.73 -16.21 -1.53
N ARG A 76 -5.46 -17.23 -1.04
CA ARG A 76 -6.44 -17.06 0.04
C ARG A 76 -5.78 -16.66 1.36
N SER A 77 -4.67 -17.32 1.68
CA SER A 77 -3.92 -17.11 2.94
C SER A 77 -3.28 -15.72 3.01
N GLY A 78 -2.92 -15.13 1.87
CA GLY A 78 -2.35 -13.77 1.78
C GLY A 78 -3.34 -12.63 2.07
N ASN A 79 -4.66 -12.91 2.16
CA ASN A 79 -5.70 -11.92 2.51
C ASN A 79 -5.60 -10.59 1.72
N GLY A 80 -5.36 -10.67 0.42
CA GLY A 80 -5.23 -9.48 -0.44
C GLY A 80 -3.85 -8.81 -0.44
N SER A 81 -2.89 -9.34 0.34
CA SER A 81 -1.47 -8.97 0.28
C SER A 81 -0.76 -9.76 -0.83
N LEU A 82 0.05 -9.06 -1.61
CA LEU A 82 1.06 -9.65 -2.51
C LEU A 82 2.44 -9.80 -1.86
N ARG A 83 2.65 -9.17 -0.70
CA ARG A 83 3.87 -9.27 0.09
C ARG A 83 3.82 -10.50 0.99
#